data_AF-A0A139CNL4-F1
#
_entry.id   AF-A0A139CNL4-F1
#
_cell.length_a   1.000
_cell.length_b   1.000
_cell.length_c   1.000
_cell.angle_alpha   90.00
_cell.angle_beta   90.00
_cell.angle_gamma   90.00
#
_symmetry.space_group_name_H-M   'P 1'
#
loop_
_entity.id
_entity.type
_entity.pdbx_description
1 polymer ?
#
loop_
_entity_poly.entity_id
_entity_poly.type
_entity_poly.pdbx_seq_one_letter_code
_entity_poly.pdbx_strand_id
1 'polypeptide(L)' 'DIVKDIGITLEAPVEKCMLCHKCEKECPEDAVVIVEREGKRFADIDSQHCLGTSCRRCVTICPEQTMNHTILEIKEKSL' A
#
# COMPACT_ATOMS: atom_id res chain seq x y z
N ASP A 1 17.76 -11.96 -18.16
CA ASP A 1 17.12 -10.73 -17.67
C ASP A 1 15.88 -11.06 -16.86
N ILE A 2 15.85 -10.64 -15.60
CA ILE A 2 14.68 -10.82 -14.73
C ILE A 2 13.79 -9.60 -14.93
N VAL A 3 12.59 -9.80 -15.47
CA VAL A 3 11.59 -8.74 -15.62
C VAL A 3 11.08 -8.39 -14.22
N LYS A 4 11.35 -7.17 -13.76
CA LYS A 4 10.99 -6.70 -12.41
C LYS A 4 9.62 -6.01 -12.34
N ASP A 5 8.96 -5.82 -13.47
CA ASP A 5 7.89 -4.81 -13.60
C ASP A 5 6.61 -5.37 -14.25
N ILE A 6 6.26 -6.62 -13.91
CA ILE A 6 5.05 -7.32 -14.37
C ILE A 6 3.87 -7.13 -13.39
N GLY A 7 4.11 -6.44 -12.27
CA GLY A 7 3.16 -6.32 -11.17
C GLY A 7 2.07 -5.27 -11.39
N ILE A 8 0.97 -5.44 -10.66
CA ILE A 8 -0.10 -4.44 -10.53
C ILE A 8 0.14 -3.66 -9.24
N THR A 9 0.03 -2.34 -9.29
CA THR A 9 -0.03 -1.52 -8.09
C THR A 9 -1.48 -1.35 -7.69
N LEU A 10 -1.80 -1.69 -6.45
CA LEU A 10 -3.07 -1.34 -5.83
C LEU A 10 -2.91 0.00 -5.11
N GLU A 11 -3.87 0.90 -5.24
CA GLU A 11 -3.87 2.20 -4.60
C GLU A 11 -5.12 2.37 -3.73
N ALA A 12 -4.99 3.06 -2.60
CA ALA A 12 -6.12 3.54 -1.82
C ALA A 12 -5.83 4.89 -1.16
N PRO A 13 -6.81 5.81 -1.09
CA PRO A 13 -6.68 7.03 -0.29
C PRO A 13 -6.63 6.69 1.21
N VAL A 14 -5.73 7.37 1.93
CA VAL A 14 -5.52 7.19 3.36
C VAL A 14 -5.59 8.54 4.10
N GLU A 15 -6.77 9.15 4.08
CA GLU A 15 -6.98 10.55 4.50
C GLU A 15 -6.52 10.85 5.93
N LYS A 16 -6.62 9.87 6.85
CA LYS A 16 -6.19 10.02 8.25
C LYS A 16 -4.73 9.65 8.48
N CYS A 17 -4.01 9.16 7.47
CA CYS A 17 -2.61 8.74 7.63
C CYS A 17 -1.77 9.88 8.18
N MET A 18 -1.08 9.68 9.31
CA MET A 18 -0.20 10.69 9.93
C MET A 18 1.28 10.56 9.52
N LEU A 19 1.57 9.86 8.41
CA LEU A 19 2.94 9.64 7.92
C LEU A 19 3.89 9.03 8.98
N CYS A 20 3.39 8.09 9.78
CA CYS A 20 4.22 7.41 10.79
C CYS A 20 5.10 6.28 10.20
N HIS A 21 4.86 5.90 8.93
CA HIS A 21 5.57 4.85 8.18
C HIS A 21 5.64 3.46 8.84
N LYS A 22 4.80 3.17 9.84
CA LYS A 22 4.75 1.84 10.47
C LYS A 22 4.28 0.75 9.52
N CYS A 23 3.33 1.04 8.64
CA CYS A 23 2.82 0.08 7.65
C CYS A 23 3.90 -0.37 6.66
N GLU A 24 4.82 0.53 6.29
CA GLU A 24 5.96 0.23 5.44
C GLU A 24 6.97 -0.64 6.18
N LYS A 25 7.39 -0.21 7.38
CA LYS A 25 8.39 -0.91 8.22
C LYS A 25 7.96 -2.31 8.67
N GLU A 26 6.67 -2.51 8.92
CA GLU A 26 6.13 -3.81 9.36
C GLU A 26 5.71 -4.72 8.20
N CYS A 27 5.80 -4.25 6.95
CA CYS A 27 5.54 -5.11 5.80
C CYS A 27 6.71 -6.09 5.64
N PRO A 28 6.51 -7.41 5.77
CA PRO A 28 7.60 -8.37 5.69
C PRO A 28 8.16 -8.54 4.26
N GLU A 29 7.43 -8.05 3.27
CA GLU A 29 7.76 -8.17 1.84
C GLU A 29 8.02 -6.81 1.19
N ASP A 30 8.18 -5.73 1.98
CA ASP A 30 8.38 -4.35 1.49
C ASP A 30 7.34 -3.89 0.46
N ALA A 31 6.12 -4.43 0.53
CA ALA A 31 5.08 -4.26 -0.49
C ALA A 31 4.27 -2.97 -0.37
N VAL A 32 4.46 -2.17 0.68
CA VAL A 32 3.61 -0.99 0.99
C VAL A 32 4.45 0.28 0.95
N VAL A 33 3.95 1.31 0.24
CA VAL A 33 4.54 2.65 0.20
C VAL A 33 3.44 3.69 0.42
N ILE A 34 3.67 4.67 1.30
CA ILE A 34 2.79 5.82 1.45
C ILE A 34 3.31 6.96 0.58
N VAL A 35 2.46 7.45 -0.33
CA VAL A 35 2.77 8.56 -1.23
C VAL A 35 1.86 9.76 -0.94
N GLU A 36 2.38 10.97 -1.08
CA GLU A 36 1.60 12.21 -0.99
C GLU A 36 1.52 12.86 -2.37
N ARG A 37 0.30 13.13 -2.85
CA ARG A 37 0.00 13.73 -4.15
C ARG A 37 -1.05 14.80 -3.96
N GLU A 38 -0.76 16.03 -4.35
CA GLU A 38 -1.69 17.17 -4.25
C GLU A 38 -2.27 17.36 -2.83
N GLY A 39 -1.45 17.15 -1.79
CA GLY A 39 -1.88 17.25 -0.40
C GLY A 39 -2.76 16.11 0.11
N LYS A 40 -3.01 15.08 -0.71
CA LYS A 40 -3.70 13.84 -0.33
C LYS A 40 -2.70 12.71 -0.18
N ARG A 41 -2.97 11.80 0.75
CA ARG A 41 -2.12 10.65 1.05
C ARG A 41 -2.75 9.38 0.48
N PHE A 42 -1.93 8.56 -0.15
CA PHE A 42 -2.32 7.28 -0.73
C PHE A 42 -1.39 6.18 -0.25
N ALA A 43 -1.91 4.98 -0.13
CA ALA A 43 -1.11 3.79 0.00
C ALA A 43 -1.03 3.09 -1.36
N ASP A 44 0.17 3.00 -1.91
CA ASP A 44 0.50 2.16 -3.05
C ASP A 44 0.99 0.80 -2.52
N ILE A 45 0.38 -0.29 -2.99
CA ILE A 45 0.71 -1.65 -2.62
C ILE A 45 1.10 -2.45 -3.86
N ASP A 46 2.30 -3.02 -3.85
CA ASP A 46 2.71 -3.98 -4.86
C ASP A 46 1.98 -5.32 -4.64
N SER A 47 1.08 -5.67 -5.57
CA SER A 47 0.27 -6.88 -5.46
C SER A 47 1.09 -8.17 -5.61
N GLN A 48 2.29 -8.12 -6.18
CA GLN A 48 3.17 -9.30 -6.32
C GLN A 48 3.81 -9.68 -5.00
N HIS A 49 4.18 -8.68 -4.19
CA HIS A 49 4.84 -8.87 -2.90
C HIS A 49 3.85 -8.91 -1.73
N CYS A 50 2.65 -8.33 -1.88
CA CYS A 50 1.68 -8.31 -0.80
C CYS A 50 1.11 -9.71 -0.49
N LEU A 51 1.31 -10.19 0.74
CA LEU A 51 0.71 -11.43 1.26
C LEU A 51 -0.81 -11.35 1.51
N GLY A 52 -1.42 -10.21 1.20
CA GLY A 52 -2.87 -9.98 1.23
C GLY A 52 -3.51 -10.17 2.61
N THR A 53 -4.73 -10.72 2.60
CA THR A 53 -5.58 -10.89 3.80
C THR A 53 -5.03 -11.87 4.83
N SER A 54 -4.02 -12.66 4.48
CA SER A 54 -3.33 -13.57 5.40
C SER A 54 -2.36 -12.84 6.35
N CYS A 55 -1.79 -11.71 5.90
CA CYS A 55 -0.82 -10.93 6.66
C CYS A 55 -1.47 -9.80 7.46
N ARG A 56 -2.16 -8.87 6.78
CA ARG A 56 -2.85 -7.70 7.37
C ARG A 56 -2.05 -6.82 8.35
N ARG A 57 -0.72 -6.92 8.41
CA ARG A 57 0.11 -6.12 9.33
C ARG A 57 -0.10 -4.63 9.18
N CYS A 58 -0.12 -4.13 7.93
CA CYS A 58 -0.37 -2.72 7.61
C CYS A 58 -1.72 -2.21 8.13
N VAL A 59 -2.74 -3.07 8.19
CA VAL A 59 -4.06 -2.75 8.78
C VAL A 59 -3.96 -2.70 10.30
N THR A 60 -3.35 -3.72 10.92
CA THR A 60 -3.31 -3.84 12.39
C THR A 60 -2.37 -2.86 13.08
N ILE A 61 -1.26 -2.47 12.44
CA ILE A 61 -0.28 -1.58 13.04
C ILE A 61 -0.65 -0.10 12.89
N CYS A 62 -1.55 0.22 11.95
CA CYS A 62 -1.93 1.60 11.69
C CYS A 62 -2.69 2.18 12.89
N PRO A 63 -2.15 3.20 13.58
CA PRO A 63 -2.82 3.77 14.75
C PRO A 63 -4.15 4.45 14.38
N GLU A 64 -4.26 4.96 13.15
CA GLU A 64 -5.45 5.65 12.64
C GLU A 64 -6.42 4.72 11.91
N GLN A 65 -6.07 3.44 11.78
CA GLN A 65 -6.88 2.41 11.09
C GLN A 65 -7.34 2.83 9.68
N THR A 66 -6.52 3.62 8.98
CA THR A 66 -6.87 4.16 7.66
C THR A 66 -6.66 3.16 6.51
N MET A 67 -5.98 2.04 6.75
CA MET A 67 -5.68 1.01 5.76
C MET A 67 -6.68 -0.14 5.81
N ASN A 68 -7.25 -0.52 4.66
CA ASN A 68 -8.10 -1.71 4.52
C ASN A 68 -7.90 -2.33 3.13
N HIS A 69 -7.99 -3.65 3.01
CA HIS A 69 -7.89 -4.33 1.71
C HIS A 69 -9.13 -4.11 0.83
N THR A 70 -10.29 -3.80 1.42
CA THR A 70 -11.54 -3.59 0.68
C THR A 70 -11.60 -2.25 -0.06
N ILE A 71 -10.66 -1.33 0.22
CA ILE A 71 -10.61 0.00 -0.41
C ILE A 71 -9.51 0.09 -1.47
N LEU A 72 -8.78 -1.01 -1.72
CA LEU A 72 -7.70 -1.06 -2.69
C LEU A 72 -8.26 -1.19 -4.10
N GLU A 73 -7.85 -0.28 -4.97
CA GLU A 73 -8.23 -0.25 -6.39
C GLU A 73 -7.00 -0.45 -7.27
N ILE A 74 -7.18 -1.04 -8.45
CA ILE A 74 -6.08 -1.20 -9.41
C ILE A 74 -5.72 0.18 -9.96
N LYS A 75 -4.45 0.55 -9.79
CA LYS A 75 -3.87 1.71 -10.44
C LYS A 75 -3.45 1.31 -11.84
N GLU A 76 -4.26 1.64 -12.84
CA GLU A 76 -3.86 1.43 -14.24
C GLU A 76 -2.58 2.23 -14.51
N LYS A 77 -1.51 1.54 -14.93
CA LYS A 77 -0.35 2.22 -15.52
C LYS A 77 -0.85 2.89 -16.81
N SER A 78 -0.86 4.23 -16.84
CA SER A 78 -0.95 4.95 -18.10
C SER A 78 0.19 4.47 -18.98
N LEU A 79 -0.13 3.74 -20.05
CA LEU A 79 0.81 3.31 -21.08
C LEU A 79 1.42 4.53 -21.79
#